data_AF-A0A9X3I9Q3-F1
#
_entry.id   AF-A0A9X3I9Q3-F1
#
_cell.length_a   1.000
_cell.length_b   1.000
_cell.length_c   1.000
_cell.angle_alpha   90.00
_cell.angle_beta   90.00
_cell.angle_gamma   90.00
#
_symmetry.space_group_name_H-M   'P 1'
#
loop_
_entity.id
_entity.type
_entity.pdbx_description
1 polymer ?
#
loop_
_entity_poly.entity_id
_entity_poly.type
_entity_poly.pdbx_seq_one_letter_code
_entity_poly.pdbx_strand_id
1 'polypeptide(L)'
;MRKQLLLGFILSMGAVTTFAQQKVKDGSITTGNLPNKDAILELESSNKGFLHTRVRLVRTTDAAPLSAHVAGMTLINRTSDLMRPLSLINSLRL
;
A
#
# COMPACT_ATOMS: atom_id res chain seq x y z
N MET A 1 28.73 -29.47 29.30
CA MET A 1 28.69 -28.93 27.92
C MET A 1 29.70 -27.79 27.81
N ARG A 2 30.58 -27.77 26.80
CA ARG A 2 31.58 -26.68 26.63
C ARG A 2 30.85 -25.38 26.29
N LYS A 3 31.08 -24.29 27.04
CA LYS A 3 30.43 -22.98 26.88
C LYS A 3 30.55 -22.41 25.45
N GLN A 4 31.59 -22.82 24.72
CA GLN A 4 31.83 -22.48 23.31
C GLN A 4 30.74 -23.04 22.37
N LEU A 5 30.19 -24.22 22.65
CA LEU A 5 29.10 -24.81 21.85
C LEU A 5 27.80 -24.02 22.00
N LEU A 6 27.51 -23.54 23.22
CA LEU A 6 26.35 -22.70 23.48
C LEU A 6 26.46 -21.33 22.79
N LEU A 7 27.65 -20.74 22.78
CA LEU A 7 27.90 -19.45 22.13
C LEU A 7 27.75 -19.55 20.60
N GLY A 8 28.26 -20.62 19.99
CA GLY A 8 28.11 -20.87 18.55
C GLY A 8 26.65 -21.08 18.15
N PHE A 9 25.87 -21.78 18.98
CA PHE A 9 24.44 -22.01 18.74
C PHE A 9 23.65 -20.69 18.75
N ILE A 10 23.87 -19.84 19.76
CA ILE A 10 23.20 -18.53 19.87
C ILE A 10 23.55 -17.64 18.68
N LEU A 11 24.81 -17.62 18.26
CA LEU A 11 25.24 -16.80 17.12
C LEU A 11 24.61 -17.28 15.80
N SER A 12 24.42 -18.58 15.63
CA SER A 12 23.77 -19.15 14.44
C SER A 12 22.27 -18.78 14.35
N MET A 13 21.59 -18.67 15.49
CA MET A 13 20.17 -18.28 15.52
C MET A 13 19.96 -16.80 15.19
N GLY A 14 20.96 -15.94 15.45
CA GLY A 14 20.89 -14.50 15.14
C GLY A 14 21.10 -14.16 13.66
N ALA A 15 21.52 -15.12 12.83
CA ALA A 15 21.82 -14.90 11.41
C ALA A 15 20.60 -15.06 10.48
N VAL A 16 19.41 -15.35 11.02
CA VAL A 16 18.20 -15.57 10.20
C VAL A 16 17.59 -14.22 9.82
N THR A 17 17.49 -13.94 8.51
CA THR A 17 16.76 -12.78 8.00
C THR A 17 15.25 -13.04 8.09
N THR A 18 14.51 -12.10 8.69
CA THR A 18 13.04 -12.15 8.72
C THR A 18 12.48 -11.18 7.69
N PHE A 19 11.50 -11.62 6.90
CA PHE A 19 10.70 -10.75 6.05
C PHE A 19 9.46 -10.33 6.84
N ALA A 20 9.38 -9.05 7.22
CA ALA A 20 8.18 -8.49 7.84
C ALA A 20 7.22 -8.00 6.73
N GLN A 21 6.11 -8.70 6.54
CA GLN A 21 5.00 -8.22 5.70
C GLN A 21 4.08 -7.33 6.54
N GLN A 22 3.59 -6.23 5.94
CA GLN A 22 2.82 -5.24 6.68
C GLN A 22 1.33 -5.30 6.32
N LYS A 23 0.55 -5.83 7.26
CA LYS A 23 -0.91 -5.71 7.29
C LYS A 23 -1.31 -4.70 8.36
N VAL A 24 -2.04 -3.66 7.98
CA VAL A 24 -2.61 -2.68 8.91
C VAL A 24 -4.09 -2.97 9.05
N LYS A 25 -4.53 -3.14 10.30
CA LYS A 25 -5.93 -3.43 10.64
C LYS A 25 -6.45 -2.50 11.73
N ASP A 26 -7.74 -2.22 11.68
CA ASP A 26 -8.45 -1.42 12.70
C ASP A 26 -9.28 -2.26 13.67
N GLY A 27 -9.20 -3.60 13.55
CA GLY A 27 -9.87 -4.55 14.42
C GLY A 27 -11.32 -4.85 14.04
N SER A 28 -11.84 -4.30 12.94
CA SER A 28 -13.22 -4.55 12.52
C SER A 28 -13.43 -5.93 11.88
N ILE A 29 -12.36 -6.60 11.46
CA ILE A 29 -12.32 -7.98 10.96
C ILE A 29 -11.43 -8.81 11.88
N THR A 30 -12.01 -9.87 12.46
CA THR A 30 -11.37 -10.69 13.52
C THR A 30 -10.87 -12.05 13.01
N THR A 31 -11.15 -12.38 11.76
CA THR A 31 -10.72 -13.62 11.11
C THR A 31 -9.49 -13.35 10.23
N GLY A 32 -8.55 -14.30 10.16
CA GLY A 32 -7.39 -14.21 9.27
C GLY A 32 -6.35 -13.14 9.67
N ASN A 33 -5.34 -13.54 10.45
CA ASN A 33 -4.28 -12.63 10.89
C ASN A 33 -3.00 -12.69 10.06
N LEU A 34 -2.88 -13.64 9.13
CA LEU A 34 -1.73 -13.70 8.23
C LEU A 34 -1.91 -12.69 7.09
N PRO A 35 -0.91 -11.83 6.81
CA PRO A 35 -0.89 -11.00 5.61
C PRO A 35 -0.90 -11.86 4.34
N ASN A 36 -1.43 -11.31 3.25
CA ASN A 36 -1.30 -11.91 1.92
C ASN A 36 0.17 -11.95 1.50
N LYS A 37 0.67 -13.15 1.19
CA LYS A 37 2.07 -13.40 0.82
C LYS A 37 2.54 -12.59 -0.40
N ASP A 38 1.62 -12.15 -1.26
CA ASP A 38 1.90 -11.42 -2.49
C ASP A 38 1.69 -9.89 -2.34
N ALA A 39 1.31 -9.42 -1.14
CA ALA A 39 1.07 -8.00 -0.87
C ALA A 39 2.25 -7.34 -0.16
N ILE A 40 2.73 -6.22 -0.71
CA ILE A 40 3.69 -5.34 -0.01
C ILE A 40 2.97 -4.55 1.10
N LEU A 41 1.71 -4.15 0.87
CA LEU A 41 0.86 -3.46 1.82
C LEU A 41 -0.57 -4.01 1.75
N GLU A 42 -1.08 -4.46 2.89
CA GLU A 42 -2.48 -4.86 3.05
C GLU A 42 -3.16 -3.96 4.09
N LEU A 43 -4.32 -3.40 3.72
CA LEU A 43 -5.17 -2.61 4.60
C LEU A 43 -6.49 -3.36 4.78
N GLU A 44 -6.80 -3.75 6.01
CA GLU A 44 -8.01 -4.51 6.34
C GLU A 44 -8.91 -3.69 7.26
N SER A 45 -10.10 -3.36 6.75
CA SER A 45 -11.17 -2.72 7.50
C SER A 45 -12.51 -3.00 6.81
N SER A 46 -13.58 -3.07 7.60
CA SER A 46 -14.97 -3.16 7.13
C SER A 46 -15.68 -1.81 7.17
N ASN A 47 -15.04 -0.76 7.69
CA ASN A 47 -15.66 0.55 7.87
C ASN A 47 -14.74 1.75 7.52
N LYS A 48 -13.49 1.51 7.09
CA LYS A 48 -12.54 2.54 6.64
C LYS A 48 -12.00 2.19 5.26
N GLY A 49 -11.83 3.22 4.44
CA GLY A 49 -11.12 3.14 3.16
C GLY A 49 -9.67 3.65 3.27
N PHE A 50 -8.90 3.44 2.20
CA PHE A 50 -7.58 4.05 2.06
C PHE A 50 -7.70 5.46 1.45
N LEU A 51 -7.28 6.47 2.21
CA LEU A 51 -7.18 7.83 1.68
C LEU A 51 -5.83 8.02 0.98
N HIS A 52 -5.83 7.85 -0.34
CA HIS A 52 -4.66 8.15 -1.17
C HIS A 52 -4.31 9.66 -1.12
N THR A 53 -3.07 10.01 -1.49
CA THR A 53 -2.65 11.40 -1.73
C THR A 53 -3.65 12.13 -2.64
N ARG A 54 -4.21 13.22 -2.12
CA ARG A 54 -5.13 14.11 -2.83
C ARG A 54 -4.37 15.29 -3.40
N VAL A 55 -4.42 15.45 -4.70
CA VAL A 55 -3.85 16.62 -5.39
C VAL A 55 -4.99 17.38 -6.05
N ARG A 56 -5.01 18.70 -5.90
CA ARG A 56 -5.97 19.56 -6.59
C ARG A 56 -5.36 19.93 -7.92
N LEU A 57 -5.71 19.17 -8.97
CA LEU A 57 -5.23 19.46 -10.31
C LEU A 57 -5.84 20.77 -10.82
N VAL A 58 -5.10 21.48 -11.67
CA VAL A 58 -5.64 22.66 -12.37
C VAL A 58 -6.75 22.24 -13.34
N ARG A 59 -6.53 21.14 -14.08
CA ARG A 59 -7.49 20.49 -14.98
C ARG A 59 -7.25 18.97 -14.95
N THR A 60 -8.25 18.16 -15.29
CA THR A 60 -8.10 16.69 -15.34
C THR A 60 -7.12 16.19 -16.42
N THR A 61 -6.78 17.04 -17.37
CA THR A 61 -5.81 16.79 -18.45
C THR A 61 -4.46 17.44 -18.20
N ASP A 62 -4.25 18.05 -17.04
CA ASP A 62 -3.05 18.81 -16.69
C ASP A 62 -2.42 18.23 -15.44
N ALA A 63 -1.12 17.92 -15.51
CA ALA A 63 -0.37 17.38 -14.38
C ALA A 63 -0.19 18.40 -13.25
N ALA A 64 -0.34 19.70 -13.54
CA ALA A 64 -0.15 20.77 -12.58
C ALA A 64 -1.06 20.58 -11.34
N PRO A 65 -0.49 20.66 -10.11
CA PRO A 65 0.79 21.27 -9.75
C PRO A 65 2.03 20.37 -9.86
N LEU A 66 1.88 19.11 -10.26
CA LEU A 66 3.03 18.26 -10.57
C LEU A 66 3.66 18.72 -11.89
N SER A 67 4.97 18.57 -12.03
CA SER A 67 5.67 18.83 -13.29
C SER A 67 5.33 17.80 -14.37
N ALA A 68 4.99 16.56 -13.99
CA ALA A 68 4.55 15.49 -14.88
C ALA A 68 3.84 14.37 -14.09
N HIS A 69 3.08 13.52 -14.80
CA HIS A 69 2.65 12.23 -14.27
C HIS A 69 3.76 11.18 -14.46
N VAL A 70 4.16 10.51 -13.38
CA VAL A 70 5.08 9.36 -13.42
C VAL A 70 4.28 8.06 -13.55
N ALA A 71 4.74 7.13 -14.39
CA ALA A 71 4.11 5.83 -14.54
C ALA A 71 4.05 5.08 -13.18
N GLY A 72 2.89 4.48 -12.87
CA GLY A 72 2.63 3.82 -11.59
C GLY A 72 2.08 4.74 -10.48
N MET A 73 2.00 6.05 -10.71
CA MET A 73 1.43 6.98 -9.74
C MET A 73 -0.11 6.97 -9.78
N THR A 74 -0.74 6.76 -8.62
CA THR A 74 -2.19 6.95 -8.43
C THR A 74 -2.41 8.28 -7.73
N LEU A 75 -3.34 9.12 -8.20
CA LEU A 75 -3.77 10.33 -7.49
C LEU A 75 -5.28 10.44 -7.56
N ILE A 76 -5.88 11.00 -6.51
CA ILE A 76 -7.29 11.37 -6.50
C ILE A 76 -7.39 12.89 -6.62
N ASN A 77 -8.09 13.35 -7.66
CA ASN A 77 -8.34 14.76 -7.85
C ASN A 77 -9.39 15.25 -6.84
N ARG A 78 -9.05 16.28 -6.05
CA ARG A 78 -9.94 16.84 -5.02
C ARG A 78 -11.25 17.42 -5.56
N THR A 79 -11.31 17.79 -6.85
CA THR A 79 -12.53 18.33 -7.48
C THR A 79 -13.51 17.25 -7.96
N SER A 80 -13.15 15.97 -7.89
CA SER A 80 -14.04 14.86 -8.22
C SER A 80 -13.86 13.72 -7.22
N ASP A 81 -14.87 13.47 -6.39
CA ASP A 81 -14.87 12.38 -5.39
C ASP A 81 -14.85 10.97 -6.00
N LEU A 82 -14.89 10.85 -7.34
CA LEU A 82 -14.85 9.60 -8.05
C LEU A 82 -13.46 9.37 -8.65
N MET A 83 -12.76 8.36 -8.15
CA MET A 83 -11.62 7.77 -8.85
C MET A 83 -12.14 7.05 -10.10
N ARG A 84 -12.26 7.76 -11.22
CA ARG A 84 -12.65 7.17 -12.50
C ARG A 84 -11.39 6.71 -13.25
N PRO A 85 -11.30 5.44 -13.68
CA PRO A 85 -10.26 5.01 -14.61
C PRO A 85 -10.31 5.89 -15.87
N LEU A 86 -9.16 6.39 -16.34
CA LEU A 86 -9.07 7.23 -17.54
C LEU A 86 -9.74 6.58 -18.78
N SER A 87 -9.83 5.25 -18.81
CA SER A 87 -10.48 4.47 -19.88
C SER A 87 -11.98 4.72 -20.01
N LEU A 88 -12.66 5.27 -18.99
CA LEU A 88 -14.11 5.54 -19.00
C LEU A 88 -14.47 7.02 -19.24
N ILE A 89 -13.48 7.88 -19.50
CA ILE A 89 -13.72 9.31 -19.77
C ILE A 89 -14.17 9.54 -21.22
N ASN A 90 -13.73 8.71 -22.16
CA ASN A 90 -14.08 8.84 -23.58
C ASN A 90 -15.44 8.22 -23.97
N SER A 91 -16.11 7.49 -23.07
CA SER A 91 -17.39 6.82 -23.36
C SER A 91 -18.64 7.67 -23.08
N LEU A 92 -18.48 8.96 -22.71
CA LEU A 92 -19.59 9.89 -22.42
C LEU A 92 -19.60 11.11 -23.34
N ARG A 93 -19.00 11.00 -24.53
CA ARG A 93 -19.21 11.93 -25.64
C ARG A 93 -20.27 11.32 -26.56
N LEU A 94 -21.54 11.42 -26.16
CA LEU A 94 -22.71 11.36 -27.02
C LEU A 94 -23.49 12.65 -26.78
#